data_AF-V4T903-F1
#
_entry.id   AF-V4T903-F1
#
_cell.length_a   1.000
_cell.length_b   1.000
_cell.length_c   1.000
_cell.angle_alpha   90.00
_cell.angle_beta   90.00
_cell.angle_gamma   90.00
#
_symmetry.space_group_name_H-M   'P 1'
#
loop_
_entity.id
_entity.type
_entity.pdbx_description
1 polymer ?
#
loop_
_entity_poly.entity_id
_entity_poly.type
_entity_poly.pdbx_seq_one_letter_code
_entity_poly.pdbx_strand_id
1 'polypeptide(L)'
;MMRRGWHPDEYTFPFVLKACGELPSSRCGSSVHAVICSSGFDSNVFVCNALMAMYARCDTLSYARQLFDEMFQPGICDIVSWNTI
;
A
#
# COMPACT_ATOMS: atom_id res chain seq x y z
N MET A 1 10.51 -3.42 15.90
CA MET A 1 9.07 -3.55 16.22
C MET A 1 8.68 -5.02 16.35
N MET A 2 8.55 -5.79 15.27
CA MET A 2 8.07 -7.19 15.31
C MET A 2 8.90 -8.14 16.18
N ARG A 3 10.25 -8.04 16.17
CA ARG A 3 11.12 -8.86 17.04
C ARG A 3 10.87 -8.66 18.55
N ARG A 4 10.25 -7.54 18.94
CA ARG A 4 9.86 -7.23 20.32
C ARG A 4 8.38 -7.54 20.60
N GLY A 5 7.68 -8.19 19.67
CA GLY A 5 6.24 -8.49 19.79
C GLY A 5 5.31 -7.32 19.46
N TRP A 6 5.83 -6.22 18.89
CA TRP A 6 4.99 -5.10 18.45
C TRP A 6 4.62 -5.27 16.98
N HIS A 7 3.33 -5.26 16.70
CA HIS A 7 2.77 -5.42 15.37
C HIS A 7 2.53 -4.06 14.70
N PRO A 8 2.79 -3.94 13.38
CA PRO A 8 2.38 -2.74 12.65
C PRO A 8 0.87 -2.61 12.64
N ASP A 9 0.41 -1.37 12.64
CA ASP A 9 -0.98 -0.98 12.49
C ASP A 9 -1.18 -0.21 11.16
N GLU A 10 -2.43 0.19 10.89
CA GLU A 10 -2.81 0.96 9.72
C GLU A 10 -2.08 2.31 9.60
N TYR A 11 -1.56 2.84 10.71
CA TYR A 11 -0.80 4.09 10.73
C TYR A 11 0.69 3.87 10.46
N THR A 12 1.20 2.67 10.72
CA THR A 12 2.61 2.32 10.48
C THR A 12 2.91 2.14 9.00
N PHE A 13 2.05 1.40 8.27
CA PHE A 13 2.29 1.04 6.87
C PHE A 13 2.50 2.23 5.93
N PRO A 14 1.73 3.32 5.99
CA PRO A 14 1.90 4.47 5.10
C PRO A 14 3.30 5.07 5.15
N PHE A 15 3.93 5.16 6.32
CA PHE A 15 5.30 5.66 6.44
C PHE A 15 6.33 4.70 5.84
N VAL A 16 6.14 3.40 6.05
CA VAL A 16 7.00 2.35 5.47
C VAL A 16 6.87 2.36 3.93
N LEU A 17 5.66 2.43 3.41
CA LEU A 17 5.36 2.47 1.98
C LEU A 17 5.91 3.74 1.32
N LYS A 18 5.76 4.89 1.97
CA LYS A 18 6.41 6.13 1.54
C LYS A 18 7.92 5.94 1.39
N ALA A 19 8.57 5.36 2.41
CA ALA A 19 10.01 5.11 2.35
C ALA A 19 10.40 4.12 1.24
N CYS A 20 9.64 3.03 1.02
CA CYS A 20 9.89 2.12 -0.10
C CYS A 20 9.70 2.82 -1.46
N GLY A 21 8.77 3.76 -1.57
CA GLY A 21 8.51 4.51 -2.81
C GLY A 21 9.62 5.49 -3.21
N GLU A 22 10.51 5.86 -2.28
CA GLU A 22 11.70 6.67 -2.58
C GLU A 22 12.90 5.81 -3.03
N LEU A 23 12.77 4.48 -3.01
CA LEU A 23 13.79 3.57 -3.48
C LEU A 23 13.61 3.27 -4.98
N PRO A 24 14.69 3.01 -5.73
CA PRO A 24 14.62 2.69 -7.15
C PRO A 24 14.06 1.28 -7.45
N SER A 25 13.44 0.61 -6.46
CA SER A 25 12.97 -0.77 -6.61
C SER A 25 11.68 -1.02 -5.82
N SER A 26 10.68 -1.57 -6.50
CA SER A 26 9.40 -2.01 -5.92
C SER A 26 9.50 -3.26 -5.03
N ARG A 27 10.67 -3.91 -4.91
CA ARG A 27 10.84 -5.15 -4.10
C ARG A 27 10.53 -4.93 -2.62
N CYS A 28 10.98 -3.80 -2.07
CA CYS A 28 10.67 -3.40 -0.69
C CYS A 28 9.16 -3.29 -0.49
N GLY A 29 8.51 -2.50 -1.35
CA GLY A 29 7.08 -2.28 -1.32
C GLY A 29 6.26 -3.56 -1.49
N SER A 30 6.67 -4.45 -2.40
CA SER A 30 6.00 -5.73 -2.63
C SER A 30 6.10 -6.68 -1.43
N SER A 31 7.24 -6.65 -0.72
CA SER A 31 7.40 -7.42 0.52
C SER A 31 6.50 -6.87 1.63
N VAL A 32 6.37 -5.54 1.72
CA VAL A 32 5.46 -4.88 2.66
C VAL A 32 4.00 -5.14 2.30
N HIS A 33 3.65 -5.14 1.01
CA HIS A 33 2.32 -5.51 0.52
C HIS A 33 1.92 -6.91 0.99
N ALA A 34 2.80 -7.91 0.85
CA ALA A 34 2.54 -9.25 1.38
C ALA A 34 2.26 -9.26 2.89
N VAL A 35 2.97 -8.44 3.66
CA VAL A 35 2.71 -8.27 5.11
C VAL A 35 1.34 -7.64 5.35
N ILE A 36 0.96 -6.60 4.60
CA ILE A 36 -0.34 -5.94 4.68
C ILE A 36 -1.48 -6.93 4.46
N CYS A 37 -1.42 -7.74 3.39
CA CYS A 37 -2.42 -8.78 3.11
C CYS A 37 -2.47 -9.83 4.22
N SER A 38 -1.31 -10.30 4.69
CA SER A 38 -1.27 -11.31 5.77
C SER A 38 -1.78 -10.79 7.12
N SER A 39 -1.80 -9.46 7.29
CA SER A 39 -2.24 -8.79 8.51
C SER A 39 -3.68 -8.27 8.42
N GLY A 40 -4.35 -8.41 7.27
CA GLY A 40 -5.74 -7.98 7.04
C GLY A 40 -5.93 -6.48 6.82
N PHE A 41 -4.86 -5.74 6.52
CA PHE A 41 -4.91 -4.28 6.28
C PHE A 41 -5.13 -3.92 4.80
N ASP A 42 -5.25 -4.91 3.92
CA ASP A 42 -5.51 -4.77 2.48
C ASP A 42 -6.94 -4.30 2.14
N SER A 43 -7.83 -4.23 3.13
CA SER A 43 -9.15 -3.60 3.03
C SER A 43 -9.20 -2.18 3.62
N ASN A 44 -8.11 -1.71 4.23
CA ASN A 44 -8.05 -0.37 4.82
C ASN A 44 -7.71 0.66 3.73
N VAL A 45 -8.67 1.52 3.39
CA VAL A 45 -8.52 2.54 2.32
C VAL A 45 -7.28 3.41 2.48
N PHE A 46 -6.90 3.75 3.71
CA PHE A 46 -5.72 4.59 3.98
C PHE A 46 -4.42 3.85 3.64
N VAL A 47 -4.33 2.57 4.04
CA VAL A 47 -3.18 1.70 3.73
C VAL A 47 -3.11 1.44 2.22
N CYS A 48 -4.25 1.15 1.57
CA CYS A 48 -4.28 0.87 0.14
C CYS A 48 -3.95 2.11 -0.71
N ASN A 49 -4.39 3.31 -0.32
CA ASN A 49 -3.98 4.56 -0.96
C ASN A 49 -2.46 4.76 -0.86
N ALA A 50 -1.85 4.53 0.31
CA ALA A 50 -0.40 4.62 0.46
C ALA A 50 0.35 3.56 -0.39
N LEU A 51 -0.24 2.37 -0.53
CA LEU A 51 0.31 1.28 -1.32
C LEU A 51 0.25 1.56 -2.82
N MET A 52 -0.87 2.11 -3.31
CA MET A 52 -1.02 2.60 -4.69
C MET A 52 0.02 3.68 -4.99
N ALA A 53 0.16 4.68 -4.11
CA ALA A 53 1.15 5.75 -4.28
C ALA A 53 2.59 5.20 -4.34
N MET A 54 2.91 4.18 -3.54
CA MET A 54 4.22 3.51 -3.60
C MET A 54 4.44 2.83 -4.95
N TYR A 55 3.47 2.04 -5.44
CA TYR A 55 3.59 1.39 -6.75
C TYR A 55 3.70 2.39 -7.90
N ALA A 56 2.98 3.51 -7.83
CA ALA A 56 3.07 4.59 -8.82
C ALA A 56 4.47 5.22 -8.86
N ARG A 57 5.13 5.39 -7.70
CA ARG A 57 6.49 5.97 -7.59
C ARG A 57 7.60 5.03 -8.02
N CYS A 58 7.42 3.71 -7.90
CA CYS A 58 8.42 2.72 -8.31
C CYS A 58 8.31 2.32 -9.80
N ASP A 59 7.78 3.18 -10.67
CA ASP A 59 7.54 2.93 -12.10
C ASP A 59 6.69 1.67 -12.39
N THR A 60 5.85 1.28 -11.42
CA THR A 60 4.99 0.09 -11.47
C THR A 60 3.53 0.48 -11.52
N LEU A 61 3.18 1.42 -12.41
CA LEU A 61 1.83 2.00 -12.51
C LEU A 61 0.75 0.95 -12.82
N SER A 62 1.07 -0.11 -13.56
CA SER A 62 0.15 -1.21 -13.82
C SER A 62 -0.34 -1.89 -12.54
N TYR A 63 0.53 -2.07 -11.55
CA TYR A 63 0.16 -2.63 -10.25
C TYR A 63 -0.65 -1.65 -9.41
N ALA A 64 -0.30 -0.35 -9.45
CA ALA A 64 -1.13 0.67 -8.81
C ALA A 64 -2.56 0.68 -9.38
N ARG A 65 -2.68 0.55 -10.70
CA ARG A 65 -3.98 0.50 -11.38
C ARG A 65 -4.76 -0.75 -11.05
N GLN A 66 -4.11 -1.91 -11.05
CA GLN A 66 -4.74 -3.16 -10.63
C GLN A 66 -5.30 -3.04 -9.20
N LEU A 67 -4.52 -2.50 -8.27
CA LEU A 67 -4.96 -2.29 -6.89
C LEU A 67 -6.14 -1.32 -6.81
N PHE A 68 -6.14 -0.24 -7.58
CA PHE A 68 -7.28 0.67 -7.68
C PHE A 68 -8.55 -0.05 -8.15
N ASP A 69 -8.45 -0.86 -9.21
CA ASP A 69 -9.60 -1.59 -9.76
C ASP A 69 -10.10 -2.66 -8.75
N GLU A 70 -9.20 -3.32 -8.02
CA GLU A 70 -9.52 -4.25 -6.92
C GLU A 70 -10.21 -3.55 -5.72
N MET A 71 -9.87 -2.28 -5.43
CA MET A 71 -10.56 -1.46 -4.42
C MET A 71 -11.91 -0.91 -4.90
N PHE A 72 -12.02 -0.61 -6.20
CA PHE A 72 -13.20 0.01 -6.79
C PHE A 72 -14.39 -0.96 -6.82
N GLN A 73 -14.15 -2.22 -7.22
CA GLN A 73 -15.21 -3.24 -7.29
C GLN A 73 -16.02 -3.44 -5.99
N PRO A 74 -15.39 -3.54 -4.80
CA PRO A 74 -16.10 -3.66 -3.53
C PRO A 74 -16.55 -2.32 -2.91
N GLY A 75 -16.28 -1.16 -3.55
CA GLY A 75 -16.66 0.16 -3.04
C GLY A 75 -15.80 0.68 -1.89
N ILE A 76 -14.52 0.27 -1.81
CA ILE A 76 -13.58 0.67 -0.76
C ILE A 76 -12.90 2.02 -1.10
N CYS A 77 -12.89 2.43 -2.37
CA CYS A 77 -12.24 3.65 -2.83
C CYS A 77 -12.90 4.93 -2.26
N ASP A 78 -12.07 5.93 -1.95
CA ASP A 78 -12.51 7.26 -1.54
C ASP A 78 -11.99 8.35 -2.50
N ILE A 79 -12.24 9.62 -2.17
CA ILE A 79 -11.76 10.75 -2.99
C ILE A 79 -10.23 10.80 -3.09
N VAL A 80 -9.53 10.28 -2.08
CA VAL A 80 -8.06 10.21 -2.09
C VAL A 80 -7.60 9.13 -3.06
N SER A 81 -8.29 7.99 -3.16
CA SER A 81 -7.99 6.93 -4.13
C SER A 81 -7.97 7.46 -5.57
N TRP A 82 -8.95 8.31 -5.94
CA TRP A 82 -9.02 8.92 -7.27
C TRP A 82 -7.89 9.91 -7.57
N ASN A 83 -7.38 10.60 -6.56
CA ASN A 83 -6.25 11.52 -6.70
C ASN A 83 -4.88 10.84 -6.64
N THR A 84 -4.86 9.55 -6.29
CA THR A 84 -3.63 8.79 -6.09
C THR A 84 -3.18 8.04 -7.36
N ILE A 85 -4.13 7.69 -8.23
CA ILE A 85 -3.89 6.94 -9.48
C ILE A 85 -3.59 7.86 -10.67
#